data_AF-A0A439KDA6-F1
#
_entry.id   AF-A0A439KDA6-F1
#
_cell.length_a   1.000
_cell.length_b   1.000
_cell.length_c   1.000
_cell.angle_alpha   90.00
_cell.angle_beta   90.00
_cell.angle_gamma   90.00
#
_symmetry.space_group_name_H-M   'P 1'
#
loop_
_entity.id
_entity.type
_entity.pdbx_description
1 polymer ?
#
loop_
_entity_poly.entity_id
_entity_poly.type
_entity_poly.pdbx_seq_one_letter_code
_entity_poly.pdbx_strand_id
1 'polypeptide(L)'
;SVDSELFGNDISKLWPISYEGQSDTACFDNALEFLTQGGYSLAHAMMMLIPEAWAGNKLMDQDRKAFYEYHAALMEPWDGPAAVAFTDGRQIGATLDR
;
A
#
# COMPACT_ATOMS: atom_id res chain seq x y z
N SER A 1 8.72 -16.71 1.36
CA SER A 1 7.29 -17.02 1.44
C SER A 1 6.63 -15.97 2.29
N VAL A 2 5.37 -15.61 2.00
CA VAL A 2 4.59 -14.75 2.90
C VAL A 2 3.91 -15.64 3.94
N ASP A 3 3.87 -15.18 5.19
CA ASP A 3 3.21 -15.84 6.32
C ASP A 3 2.28 -14.81 7.01
N SER A 4 1.16 -15.27 7.55
CA SER A 4 0.20 -14.41 8.25
C SER A 4 -0.57 -15.21 9.29
N GLU A 5 -0.66 -14.71 10.50
CA GLU A 5 -1.50 -15.31 11.55
C GLU A 5 -3.00 -15.26 11.20
N LEU A 6 -3.43 -14.26 10.41
CA LEU A 6 -4.84 -14.09 10.01
C LEU A 6 -5.30 -15.16 9.02
N PHE A 7 -4.41 -15.56 8.10
CA PHE A 7 -4.72 -16.54 7.05
C PHE A 7 -4.13 -17.93 7.33
N GLY A 8 -3.12 -18.04 8.19
CA GLY A 8 -2.40 -19.27 8.45
C GLY A 8 -2.00 -20.00 7.17
N ASN A 9 -2.26 -21.31 7.13
CA ASN A 9 -1.97 -22.15 5.97
C ASN A 9 -2.79 -21.79 4.71
N ASP A 10 -3.88 -21.05 4.85
CA ASP A 10 -4.72 -20.65 3.73
C ASP A 10 -4.13 -19.48 2.92
N ILE A 11 -3.06 -18.84 3.39
CA ILE A 11 -2.41 -17.74 2.67
C ILE A 11 -1.95 -18.15 1.26
N SER A 12 -1.63 -19.43 1.06
CA SER A 12 -1.24 -19.94 -0.26
C SER A 12 -2.37 -19.86 -1.30
N LYS A 13 -3.64 -19.78 -0.86
CA LYS A 13 -4.82 -19.68 -1.74
C LYS A 13 -4.94 -18.32 -2.41
N LEU A 14 -4.27 -17.29 -1.88
CA LEU A 14 -4.30 -15.94 -2.44
C LEU A 14 -3.43 -15.78 -3.68
N TRP A 15 -2.61 -16.77 -4.03
CA TRP A 15 -1.69 -16.64 -5.16
C TRP A 15 -2.30 -17.07 -6.50
N PRO A 16 -1.99 -16.34 -7.59
CA PRO A 16 -1.23 -15.09 -7.62
C PRO A 16 -2.09 -13.88 -7.21
N ILE A 17 -1.49 -12.88 -6.53
CA ILE A 17 -2.20 -11.65 -6.15
C ILE A 17 -2.54 -10.80 -7.37
N SER A 18 -1.67 -10.80 -8.39
CA SER A 18 -1.94 -10.15 -9.68
C SER A 18 -1.73 -11.14 -10.82
N TYR A 19 -2.59 -11.07 -11.83
CA TYR A 19 -2.58 -11.94 -12.99
C TYR A 19 -2.03 -11.23 -14.22
N GLU A 20 -1.45 -12.00 -15.14
CA GLU A 20 -1.00 -11.48 -16.42
C GLU A 20 -2.18 -10.90 -17.23
N GLY A 21 -1.98 -9.72 -17.82
CA GLY A 21 -2.99 -9.02 -18.60
C GLY A 21 -3.97 -8.15 -17.81
N GLN A 22 -3.83 -8.07 -16.48
CA GLN A 22 -4.57 -7.08 -15.69
C GLN A 22 -4.05 -5.66 -15.94
N SER A 23 -4.93 -4.67 -15.80
CA SER A 23 -4.53 -3.26 -15.85
C SER A 23 -3.69 -2.91 -14.63
N ASP A 24 -2.86 -1.87 -14.75
CA ASP A 24 -2.07 -1.35 -13.64
C ASP A 24 -2.94 -1.03 -12.40
N THR A 25 -4.08 -0.37 -12.61
CA THR A 25 -5.04 -0.06 -11.53
C THR A 25 -5.62 -1.30 -10.87
N ALA A 26 -5.88 -2.37 -11.62
CA ALA A 26 -6.35 -3.63 -11.03
C ALA A 26 -5.25 -4.30 -10.20
N CYS A 27 -4.00 -4.27 -10.68
CA CYS A 27 -2.86 -4.75 -9.91
C CYS A 27 -2.66 -3.94 -8.61
N PHE A 28 -2.86 -2.63 -8.67
CA PHE A 28 -2.81 -1.75 -7.49
C PHE A 28 -3.90 -2.11 -6.48
N ASP A 29 -5.14 -2.29 -6.94
CA ASP A 29 -6.28 -2.65 -6.10
C ASP A 29 -6.03 -3.99 -5.37
N ASN A 30 -5.54 -5.01 -6.08
CA ASN A 30 -5.18 -6.30 -5.49
C ASN A 30 -4.10 -6.15 -4.40
N ALA A 31 -3.08 -5.31 -4.63
CA ALA A 31 -2.01 -5.07 -3.67
C ALA A 31 -2.53 -4.33 -2.41
N LEU A 32 -3.41 -3.34 -2.61
CA LEU A 32 -4.06 -2.63 -1.52
C LEU A 32 -4.96 -3.57 -0.70
N GLU A 33 -5.77 -4.39 -1.35
CA GLU A 33 -6.61 -5.40 -0.69
C GLU A 33 -5.74 -6.39 0.08
N PHE A 34 -4.65 -6.87 -0.51
CA PHE A 34 -3.73 -7.80 0.15
C PHE A 34 -3.15 -7.22 1.46
N LEU A 35 -2.70 -5.97 1.45
CA LEU A 35 -2.17 -5.31 2.65
C LEU A 35 -3.26 -5.06 3.69
N THR A 36 -4.43 -4.57 3.27
CA THR A 36 -5.52 -4.25 4.20
C THR A 36 -6.09 -5.50 4.87
N GLN A 37 -6.34 -6.56 4.10
CA GLN A 37 -6.77 -7.86 4.62
C GLN A 37 -5.65 -8.54 5.44
N GLY A 38 -4.39 -8.22 5.15
CA GLY A 38 -3.22 -8.63 5.94
C GLY A 38 -3.07 -7.93 7.30
N GLY A 39 -3.95 -6.97 7.63
CA GLY A 39 -4.01 -6.32 8.94
C GLY A 39 -3.52 -4.87 8.98
N TYR A 40 -3.07 -4.31 7.85
CA TYR A 40 -2.76 -2.89 7.77
C TYR A 40 -4.06 -2.06 7.73
N SER A 41 -4.08 -0.92 8.42
CA SER A 41 -5.16 0.04 8.21
C SER A 41 -5.13 0.60 6.78
N LEU A 42 -6.27 1.00 6.24
CA LEU A 42 -6.39 1.55 4.88
C LEU A 42 -5.41 2.71 4.62
N ALA A 43 -5.35 3.67 5.54
CA ALA A 43 -4.42 4.80 5.42
C ALA A 43 -2.94 4.37 5.46
N HIS A 44 -2.60 3.38 6.30
CA HIS A 44 -1.24 2.84 6.36
C HIS A 44 -0.86 2.18 5.03
N ALA A 45 -1.70 1.26 4.52
CA ALA A 45 -1.44 0.57 3.27
C ALA A 45 -1.31 1.56 2.10
N MET A 46 -2.18 2.57 2.03
CA MET A 46 -2.07 3.64 1.04
C MET A 46 -0.76 4.43 1.15
N MET A 47 -0.31 4.78 2.36
CA MET A 47 0.97 5.47 2.56
C MET A 47 2.19 4.59 2.27
N MET A 48 2.05 3.25 2.30
CA MET A 48 3.10 2.33 1.84
C MET A 48 3.15 2.25 0.32
N LEU A 49 2.00 2.16 -0.34
CA LEU A 49 1.90 2.02 -1.80
C LEU A 49 2.16 3.33 -2.53
N ILE A 50 1.58 4.44 -2.06
CA ILE A 50 1.76 5.80 -2.62
C ILE A 50 2.30 6.71 -1.51
N PRO A 51 3.60 6.60 -1.18
CA PRO A 51 4.21 7.45 -0.17
C PRO A 51 4.35 8.91 -0.65
N GLU A 52 4.15 9.86 0.25
CA GLU A 52 4.46 11.28 -0.01
C GLU A 52 5.94 11.46 -0.41
N ALA A 53 6.29 12.55 -1.10
CA ALA A 53 7.67 12.97 -1.29
C ALA A 53 8.34 13.37 0.06
N TRP A 54 8.87 12.35 0.75
CA TRP A 54 9.41 12.46 2.11
C TRP A 54 10.92 12.74 2.14
N ALA A 55 11.67 12.21 1.17
CA ALA A 55 13.12 12.34 1.11
C ALA A 55 13.53 13.82 0.96
N GLY A 56 14.29 14.34 1.93
CA GLY A 56 14.75 15.73 1.92
C GLY A 56 13.69 16.78 2.27
N ASN A 57 12.46 16.39 2.59
CA ASN A 57 11.39 17.33 2.94
C ASN A 57 11.64 17.96 4.33
N LYS A 58 12.12 19.21 4.38
CA LYS A 58 12.45 19.88 5.65
C LYS A 58 11.24 20.23 6.52
N LEU A 59 10.03 20.24 5.96
CA LEU A 59 8.79 20.62 6.64
C LEU A 59 8.06 19.42 7.24
N MET A 60 8.40 18.20 6.81
CA MET A 60 7.79 16.97 7.32
C MET A 60 8.36 16.61 8.70
N ASP A 61 7.45 16.22 9.60
CA ASP A 61 7.75 15.77 10.95
C ASP A 61 8.69 14.53 10.96
N GLN A 62 9.49 14.39 12.01
CA GLN A 62 10.47 13.32 12.14
C GLN A 62 9.82 11.95 12.21
N ASP A 63 8.72 11.81 12.96
CA ASP A 63 8.00 10.54 13.08
C ASP A 63 7.42 10.09 11.74
N ARG A 64 6.90 11.04 10.94
CA ARG A 64 6.37 10.76 9.60
C ARG A 64 7.48 10.38 8.61
N LYS A 65 8.64 11.04 8.68
CA LYS A 65 9.81 10.62 7.88
C LYS A 65 10.27 9.21 8.25
N ALA A 66 10.39 8.93 9.54
CA ALA A 66 10.79 7.62 10.03
C ALA A 66 9.81 6.52 9.58
N PHE A 67 8.51 6.82 9.57
CA PHE A 67 7.50 5.95 8.99
C PHE A 67 7.80 5.63 7.51
N TYR A 68 8.01 6.65 6.67
CA TYR A 68 8.28 6.40 5.25
C TYR A 68 9.64 5.74 4.99
N GLU A 69 10.67 6.11 5.74
CA GLU A 69 12.01 5.51 5.64
C GLU A 69 11.98 4.02 5.98
N TYR A 70 11.25 3.63 7.04
CA TYR A 70 11.07 2.23 7.39
C TYR A 70 10.34 1.45 6.28
N HIS A 71 9.25 2.00 5.74
CA HIS A 71 8.44 1.30 4.72
C HIS A 71 9.07 1.29 3.33
N ALA A 72 9.94 2.26 3.00
CA ALA A 72 10.68 2.28 1.73
C ALA A 72 11.61 1.07 1.56
N ALA A 73 12.03 0.43 2.65
CA ALA A 73 12.80 -0.81 2.61
C ALA A 73 11.91 -2.08 2.42
N LEU A 74 10.60 -1.96 2.64
CA LEU A 74 9.63 -3.06 2.59
C LEU A 74 8.81 -3.07 1.30
N MET A 75 8.52 -1.91 0.74
CA MET A 75 7.67 -1.74 -0.43
C MET A 75 8.26 -0.69 -1.37
N GLU A 76 8.37 -1.06 -2.65
CA GLU A 76 8.67 -0.09 -3.68
C GLU A 76 7.43 0.78 -3.93
N PRO A 77 7.56 2.11 -4.03
CA PRO A 77 6.45 2.99 -4.33
C PRO A 77 5.78 2.64 -5.67
N TRP A 78 4.45 2.60 -5.68
CA TRP A 78 3.66 2.56 -6.91
C TRP A 78 3.65 3.95 -7.52
N ASP A 79 4.51 4.15 -8.52
CA ASP A 79 4.80 5.46 -9.09
C ASP A 79 4.05 5.70 -10.40
N GLY A 80 3.82 6.97 -10.72
CA GLY A 80 3.14 7.42 -11.93
C GLY A 80 2.00 8.39 -11.62
N PRO A 81 1.58 9.23 -12.59
CA PRO A 81 0.53 10.22 -12.37
C PRO A 81 -0.78 9.56 -11.93
N ALA A 82 -1.20 9.84 -10.70
CA ALA A 82 -2.34 9.17 -10.09
C ALA A 82 -3.11 10.11 -9.16
N ALA A 83 -4.42 10.16 -9.37
CA ALA A 83 -5.37 10.69 -8.39
C ALA A 83 -6.24 9.52 -7.94
N VAL A 84 -6.03 9.07 -6.70
CA VAL A 84 -6.63 7.84 -6.19
C VAL A 84 -7.66 8.19 -5.13
N ALA A 85 -8.88 7.71 -5.31
CA ALA A 85 -9.92 7.71 -4.30
C ALA A 85 -10.17 6.26 -3.85
N PHE A 86 -10.26 6.04 -2.55
CA PHE A 86 -10.27 4.70 -1.96
C PHE A 86 -11.19 4.62 -0.74
N THR A 87 -11.68 3.41 -0.45
CA THR A 87 -12.54 3.14 0.71
C THR A 87 -12.48 1.67 1.13
N ASP A 88 -12.66 1.40 2.42
CA ASP A 88 -12.88 0.07 3.00
C ASP A 88 -14.35 -0.12 3.46
N GLY A 89 -15.26 0.77 3.03
CA GLY A 89 -16.64 0.83 3.49
C GLY A 89 -16.86 1.50 4.85
N ARG A 90 -15.78 1.88 5.56
CA ARG A 90 -15.83 2.61 6.85
C ARG A 90 -15.18 3.99 6.74
N GLN A 91 -14.07 4.07 6.01
CA GLN A 91 -13.32 5.28 5.72
C GLN A 91 -13.36 5.54 4.22
N ILE A 92 -13.38 6.82 3.83
CA ILE A 92 -13.14 7.27 2.46
C ILE A 92 -11.92 8.19 2.49
N GLY A 93 -11.03 8.05 1.51
CA GLY A 93 -9.85 8.89 1.36
C GLY A 93 -9.54 9.19 -0.10
N ALA A 94 -8.71 10.19 -0.31
CA ALA A 94 -8.13 10.49 -1.61
C ALA A 94 -6.69 10.99 -1.46
N THR A 95 -5.82 10.61 -2.40
CA THR A 95 -4.43 11.07 -2.46
C THR A 95 -3.98 11.30 -3.90
N LEU A 96 -2.91 12.08 -4.05
CA LEU A 96 -2.15 12.22 -5.29
C LEU A 96 -0.83 11.45 -5.18
N ASP A 97 -0.21 11.16 -6.32
CA ASP A 97 1.18 10.73 -6.39
C ASP A 97 2.15 11.84 -5.94
N ARG A 98 3.44 11.49 -5.83
CA ARG A 98 4.49 12.24 -5.13
C ARG A 98 5.11 13.41 -5.90
#